data_AF-A0A1G5QJ51-F1
#
_entry.id   AF-A0A1G5QJ51-F1
#
_cell.length_a   1.000
_cell.length_b   1.000
_cell.length_c   1.000
_cell.angle_alpha   90.00
_cell.angle_beta   90.00
_cell.angle_gamma   90.00
#
_symmetry.space_group_name_H-M   'P 1'
#
loop_
_entity.id
_entity.type
_entity.pdbx_description
1 polymer ?
#
loop_
_entity_poly.entity_id
_entity_poly.type
_entity_poly.pdbx_seq_one_letter_code
_entity_poly.pdbx_strand_id
1 'polypeptide(L)'
;MHNFSPIIAVRDRKLNALKEEEREIQITCAVARNRTQEAFAAMNAYAEEIRTLEIDLLNELLETELRAIDIAGIEGQLKKAEQKAQELAASYQAAQRLLEATEKEASQTRAKRVQAQAKLNKVTELNRLMENERRLEMNRLQDAEQDEFMDSFSPSSNGFF
;
A
#
# COMPACT_ATOMS: atom_id res chain seq x y z
N MET A 1 8.12 18.67 -34.25
CA MET A 1 7.18 18.47 -33.13
C MET A 1 7.61 17.28 -32.28
N HIS A 2 7.51 17.37 -30.95
CA HIS A 2 7.93 16.29 -30.04
C HIS A 2 6.91 15.13 -30.01
N ASN A 3 7.40 13.89 -29.89
CA ASN A 3 6.60 12.68 -29.69
C ASN A 3 6.73 12.26 -28.22
N PHE A 4 5.62 12.19 -27.48
CA PHE A 4 5.62 11.84 -26.06
C PHE A 4 5.44 10.34 -25.79
N SER A 5 5.12 9.53 -26.80
CA SER A 5 4.88 8.08 -26.64
C SER A 5 6.01 7.33 -25.92
N PRO A 6 7.31 7.59 -26.18
CA PRO A 6 8.39 6.97 -25.41
C PRO A 6 8.36 7.34 -23.92
N ILE A 7 8.04 8.60 -23.61
CA ILE A 7 7.96 9.09 -22.22
C ILE A 7 6.76 8.49 -21.50
N ILE A 8 5.62 8.35 -22.19
CA ILE A 8 4.43 7.66 -21.67
C ILE A 8 4.79 6.21 -21.33
N ALA A 9 5.41 5.48 -22.25
CA ALA A 9 5.78 4.08 -22.03
C ALA A 9 6.73 3.91 -20.82
N VAL A 10 7.73 4.77 -20.67
CA VAL A 10 8.64 4.73 -19.51
C VAL A 10 7.89 5.02 -18.20
N ARG A 11 7.00 6.01 -18.19
CA ARG A 11 6.21 6.38 -17.00
C ARG A 11 5.20 5.33 -16.62
N ASP A 12 4.57 4.69 -17.60
CA ASP A 12 3.63 3.60 -17.37
C ASP A 12 4.33 2.37 -16.76
N ARG A 13 5.50 1.97 -17.30
CA ARG A 13 6.33 0.92 -16.68
C ARG A 13 6.71 1.24 -15.24
N LYS A 14 7.11 2.49 -14.97
CA LYS A 14 7.44 2.93 -13.60
C LYS A 14 6.23 2.90 -12.68
N LEU A 15 5.07 3.30 -13.16
CA LEU A 15 3.81 3.23 -12.41
C LEU A 15 3.44 1.78 -12.08
N ASN A 16 3.61 0.87 -13.04
CA ASN A 16 3.31 -0.55 -12.82
C ASN A 16 4.27 -1.17 -11.79
N ALA A 17 5.57 -0.85 -11.85
CA ALA A 17 6.52 -1.26 -10.82
C ALA A 17 6.12 -0.75 -9.42
N LEU A 18 5.68 0.51 -9.29
CA LEU A 18 5.20 1.06 -8.02
C LEU A 18 3.90 0.41 -7.52
N LYS A 19 3.03 -0.07 -8.43
CA LYS A 19 1.81 -0.79 -8.05
C LYS A 19 2.13 -2.18 -7.48
N GLU A 20 3.08 -2.88 -8.08
CA GLU A 20 3.55 -4.18 -7.55
C GLU A 20 4.25 -3.99 -6.20
N GLU A 21 5.13 -3.00 -6.07
CA GLU A 21 5.75 -2.63 -4.79
C GLU A 21 4.69 -2.31 -3.72
N GLU A 22 3.67 -1.49 -4.04
CA GLU A 22 2.57 -1.18 -3.13
C GLU A 22 1.81 -2.45 -2.71
N ARG A 23 1.61 -3.40 -3.63
CA ARG A 23 0.93 -4.67 -3.35
C ARG A 23 1.74 -5.56 -2.40
N GLU A 24 3.03 -5.68 -2.62
CA GLU A 24 3.95 -6.44 -1.74
C GLU A 24 3.97 -5.86 -0.31
N ILE A 25 4.04 -4.53 -0.21
CA ILE A 25 3.99 -3.85 1.09
C ILE A 25 2.63 -4.04 1.77
N GLN A 26 1.51 -3.99 1.02
CA GLN A 26 0.18 -4.25 1.58
C GLN A 26 0.05 -5.68 2.13
N ILE A 27 0.60 -6.67 1.45
CA ILE A 27 0.66 -8.06 1.95
C ILE A 27 1.47 -8.09 3.26
N THR A 28 2.62 -7.42 3.29
CA THR A 28 3.48 -7.34 4.48
C THR A 28 2.78 -6.66 5.65
N CYS A 29 2.03 -5.59 5.40
CA CYS A 29 1.20 -4.92 6.41
C CYS A 29 0.11 -5.85 6.95
N ALA A 30 -0.54 -6.63 6.09
CA ALA A 30 -1.55 -7.59 6.52
C ALA A 30 -0.95 -8.68 7.41
N VAL A 31 0.23 -9.20 7.06
CA VAL A 31 0.97 -10.16 7.90
C VAL A 31 1.36 -9.54 9.23
N ALA A 32 1.88 -8.31 9.24
CA ALA A 32 2.23 -7.60 10.46
C ALA A 32 1.01 -7.38 11.36
N ARG A 33 -0.13 -6.97 10.80
CA ARG A 33 -1.40 -6.79 11.53
C ARG A 33 -1.88 -8.10 12.15
N ASN A 34 -1.83 -9.21 11.41
CA ASN A 34 -2.21 -10.52 11.93
C ASN A 34 -1.30 -10.93 13.09
N ARG A 35 0.02 -10.75 12.96
CA ARG A 35 0.97 -11.04 14.04
C ARG A 35 0.71 -10.21 15.31
N THR A 36 0.36 -8.94 15.16
CA THR A 36 -0.02 -8.10 16.31
C THR A 36 -1.30 -8.62 16.98
N GLN A 37 -2.29 -9.05 16.20
CA GLN A 37 -3.53 -9.63 16.73
C GLN A 37 -3.28 -10.97 17.43
N GLU A 38 -2.46 -11.85 16.85
CA GLU A 38 -2.05 -13.12 17.45
C GLU A 38 -1.30 -12.91 18.76
N ALA A 39 -0.33 -11.98 18.79
CA ALA A 39 0.41 -11.67 20.01
C ALA A 39 -0.49 -11.08 21.10
N PHE A 40 -1.44 -10.21 20.74
CA PHE A 40 -2.43 -9.68 21.68
C PHE A 40 -3.37 -10.78 22.21
N ALA A 41 -3.84 -11.67 21.34
CA ALA A 41 -4.67 -12.80 21.74
C ALA A 41 -3.90 -13.75 22.69
N ALA A 42 -2.62 -14.02 22.41
CA ALA A 42 -1.78 -14.82 23.28
C ALA A 42 -1.56 -14.18 24.66
N MET A 43 -1.37 -12.85 24.72
CA MET A 43 -1.30 -12.12 25.99
C MET A 43 -2.59 -12.24 26.80
N ASN A 44 -3.76 -12.09 26.16
CA ASN A 44 -5.04 -12.19 26.85
C ASN A 44 -5.33 -13.62 27.32
N ALA A 45 -5.08 -14.62 26.47
CA ALA A 45 -5.21 -16.02 26.84
C ALA A 45 -4.32 -16.36 28.03
N TYR A 46 -3.09 -15.82 28.04
CA TYR A 46 -2.18 -16.00 29.15
C TYR A 46 -2.62 -15.28 30.42
N ALA A 47 -3.20 -14.08 30.31
CA ALA A 47 -3.77 -13.38 31.46
C ALA A 47 -4.90 -14.18 32.13
N GLU A 48 -5.76 -14.85 31.35
CA GLU A 48 -6.79 -15.74 31.90
C GLU A 48 -6.20 -17.02 32.51
N GLU A 49 -5.15 -17.60 31.89
CA GLU A 49 -4.40 -18.74 32.46
C GLU A 49 -3.82 -18.36 33.84
N ILE A 50 -3.24 -17.16 33.97
CA ILE A 50 -2.68 -16.66 35.23
C ILE A 50 -3.75 -16.41 36.28
N ARG A 51 -4.90 -15.82 35.94
CA ARG A 51 -5.99 -15.65 36.91
C ARG A 51 -6.48 -16.99 37.46
N THR A 52 -6.56 -18.00 36.60
CA THR A 52 -6.96 -19.35 37.03
C THR A 52 -5.92 -19.95 37.96
N LEU A 53 -4.64 -19.86 37.59
CA LEU A 53 -3.51 -20.31 38.42
C LEU A 53 -3.49 -19.59 39.78
N GLU A 54 -3.72 -18.28 39.82
CA GLU A 54 -3.79 -17.51 41.07
C GLU A 54 -4.92 -18.01 41.97
N ILE A 55 -6.11 -18.29 41.43
CA ILE A 55 -7.23 -18.84 42.19
C ILE A 55 -6.89 -20.24 42.73
N ASP A 56 -6.30 -21.10 41.89
CA ASP A 56 -5.92 -22.46 42.28
C ASP A 56 -4.88 -22.45 43.40
N LEU A 57 -3.86 -21.59 43.30
CA LEU A 57 -2.83 -21.42 44.34
C LEU A 57 -3.43 -20.85 45.63
N LEU A 58 -4.36 -19.89 45.54
CA LEU A 58 -5.05 -19.34 46.72
C LEU A 58 -5.93 -20.38 47.42
N ASN A 59 -6.62 -21.25 46.66
CA ASN A 59 -7.41 -22.33 47.23
C ASN A 59 -6.51 -23.37 47.91
N GLU A 60 -5.39 -23.74 47.28
CA GLU A 60 -4.41 -24.66 47.86
C GLU A 60 -3.83 -24.11 49.18
N LEU A 61 -3.56 -22.80 49.23
CA LEU A 61 -3.12 -22.10 50.45
C LEU A 61 -4.19 -22.10 51.57
N LEU A 62 -5.49 -22.10 51.22
CA LEU A 62 -6.60 -22.08 52.17
C LEU A 62 -6.96 -23.48 52.72
N GLU A 63 -6.74 -24.53 51.93
CA GLU A 63 -7.19 -25.89 52.26
C GLU A 63 -6.14 -26.76 52.98
N THR A 64 -4.88 -26.31 53.08
CA THR A 64 -3.78 -27.12 53.67
C THR A 64 -2.95 -26.39 54.74
N GLU A 65 -2.45 -27.15 55.73
CA GLU A 65 -1.36 -26.69 56.62
C GLU A 65 -0.05 -26.59 55.81
N LEU A 66 0.20 -25.41 55.26
CA LEU A 66 1.33 -25.12 54.37
C LEU A 66 2.69 -25.40 55.03
N ARG A 67 3.54 -26.15 54.34
CA ARG A 67 4.95 -26.32 54.68
C ARG A 67 5.79 -25.35 53.85
N ALA A 68 6.99 -25.03 54.33
CA ALA A 68 7.93 -24.13 53.62
C ALA A 68 8.28 -24.59 52.18
N ILE A 69 8.14 -25.90 51.89
CA ILE A 69 8.36 -26.47 50.55
C ILE A 69 7.24 -26.04 49.58
N ASP A 70 6.02 -25.90 50.06
CA ASP A 70 4.85 -25.53 49.25
C ASP A 70 4.96 -24.06 48.82
N ILE A 71 5.42 -23.19 49.73
CA ILE A 71 5.69 -21.76 49.46
C ILE A 71 6.78 -21.60 48.39
N ALA A 72 7.89 -22.33 48.49
CA ALA A 72 8.95 -22.27 47.48
C ALA A 72 8.50 -22.76 46.08
N GLY A 73 7.58 -23.72 46.05
CA GLY A 73 6.94 -24.19 44.81
C GLY A 73 6.10 -23.09 44.15
N ILE A 74 5.28 -22.39 44.94
CA ILE A 74 4.43 -21.27 44.49
C ILE A 74 5.29 -20.12 43.95
N GLU A 75 6.33 -19.71 44.67
CA GLU A 75 7.27 -18.68 44.21
C GLU A 75 7.93 -19.05 42.88
N GLY A 76 8.29 -20.33 42.72
CA GLY A 76 8.84 -20.85 41.46
C GLY A 76 7.86 -20.77 40.30
N GLN A 77 6.57 -21.02 40.54
CA GLN A 77 5.51 -20.90 39.54
C GLN A 77 5.26 -19.43 39.16
N LEU A 78 5.17 -18.53 40.13
CA LEU A 78 5.01 -17.09 39.90
C LEU A 78 6.17 -16.52 39.08
N LYS A 79 7.40 -16.89 39.39
CA LYS A 79 8.57 -16.42 38.64
C LYS A 79 8.57 -16.89 37.18
N LYS A 80 8.19 -18.14 36.92
CA LYS A 80 8.01 -18.64 35.54
C LYS A 80 6.89 -17.88 34.84
N ALA A 81 5.84 -17.54 35.58
CA ALA A 81 4.72 -16.81 35.04
C ALA A 81 5.10 -15.39 34.60
N GLU A 82 5.83 -14.68 35.44
CA GLU A 82 6.38 -13.35 35.13
C GLU A 82 7.29 -13.39 33.90
N GLN A 83 8.15 -14.40 33.77
CA GLN A 83 9.03 -14.56 32.61
C GLN A 83 8.23 -14.72 31.30
N LYS A 84 7.24 -15.61 31.28
CA LYS A 84 6.37 -15.81 30.12
C LYS A 84 5.55 -14.56 29.80
N ALA A 85 5.08 -13.82 30.80
CA ALA A 85 4.41 -12.54 30.60
C ALA A 85 5.33 -11.50 29.92
N GLN A 86 6.58 -11.41 30.37
CA GLN A 86 7.58 -10.51 29.77
C GLN A 86 7.90 -10.90 28.31
N GLU A 87 8.02 -12.18 28.02
CA GLU A 87 8.24 -12.68 26.66
C GLU A 87 7.07 -12.34 25.72
N LEU A 88 5.83 -12.54 26.17
CA LEU A 88 4.63 -12.20 25.40
C LEU A 88 4.50 -10.68 25.18
N ALA A 89 4.79 -9.87 26.20
CA ALA A 89 4.80 -8.42 26.09
C ALA A 89 5.87 -7.93 25.10
N ALA A 90 7.08 -8.52 25.14
CA ALA A 90 8.15 -8.21 24.20
C ALA A 90 7.77 -8.60 22.76
N SER A 91 7.15 -9.77 22.57
CA SER A 91 6.63 -10.23 21.27
C SER A 91 5.58 -9.27 20.71
N TYR A 92 4.63 -8.83 21.53
CA TYR A 92 3.63 -7.85 21.13
C TYR A 92 4.24 -6.51 20.73
N GLN A 93 5.17 -5.98 21.52
CA GLN A 93 5.87 -4.73 21.18
C GLN A 93 6.67 -4.85 19.87
N ALA A 94 7.34 -5.99 19.64
CA ALA A 94 8.05 -6.23 18.41
C ALA A 94 7.09 -6.28 17.20
N ALA A 95 5.94 -6.93 17.33
CA ALA A 95 4.91 -6.98 16.31
C ALA A 95 4.31 -5.59 16.03
N GLN A 96 4.06 -4.77 17.06
CA GLN A 96 3.59 -3.40 16.90
C GLN A 96 4.59 -2.52 16.14
N ARG A 97 5.88 -2.57 16.51
CA ARG A 97 6.93 -1.81 15.80
C ARG A 97 7.03 -2.20 14.33
N LEU A 98 6.89 -3.49 14.02
CA LEU A 98 6.85 -3.99 12.65
C LEU A 98 5.64 -3.44 11.89
N LEU A 99 4.46 -3.44 12.51
CA LEU A 99 3.25 -2.89 11.92
C LEU A 99 3.40 -1.39 11.63
N GLU A 100 3.88 -0.61 12.59
CA GLU A 100 4.12 0.84 12.41
C GLU A 100 5.12 1.13 11.27
N ALA A 101 6.21 0.37 11.20
CA ALA A 101 7.21 0.51 10.15
C ALA A 101 6.63 0.22 8.76
N THR A 102 5.87 -0.88 8.65
CA THR A 102 5.27 -1.31 7.38
C THR A 102 4.12 -0.39 6.95
N GLU A 103 3.29 0.10 7.85
CA GLU A 103 2.25 1.10 7.54
C GLU A 103 2.86 2.44 7.08
N LYS A 104 3.97 2.85 7.69
CA LYS A 104 4.72 4.03 7.25
C LYS A 104 5.26 3.83 5.83
N GLU A 105 5.86 2.68 5.55
CA GLU A 105 6.35 2.33 4.21
C GLU A 105 5.22 2.31 3.18
N ALA A 106 4.07 1.71 3.51
CA ALA A 106 2.89 1.67 2.66
C ALA A 106 2.41 3.09 2.31
N SER A 107 2.38 3.99 3.29
CA SER A 107 1.97 5.38 3.06
C SER A 107 2.91 6.11 2.09
N GLN A 108 4.22 5.89 2.21
CA GLN A 108 5.23 6.49 1.36
C GLN A 108 5.16 5.95 -0.07
N THR A 109 5.02 4.63 -0.24
CA THR A 109 4.91 4.02 -1.57
C THR A 109 3.61 4.42 -2.25
N ARG A 110 2.49 4.49 -1.53
CA ARG A 110 1.23 5.05 -2.06
C ARG A 110 1.39 6.48 -2.53
N ALA A 111 2.09 7.34 -1.76
CA ALA A 111 2.36 8.72 -2.16
C ALA A 111 3.20 8.78 -3.45
N LYS A 112 4.25 7.95 -3.57
CA LYS A 112 5.06 7.82 -4.79
C LYS A 112 4.20 7.38 -5.99
N ARG A 113 3.32 6.38 -5.81
CA ARG A 113 2.41 5.90 -6.87
C ARG A 113 1.46 7.01 -7.33
N VAL A 114 0.82 7.72 -6.40
CA VAL A 114 -0.09 8.84 -6.73
C VAL A 114 0.65 9.91 -7.52
N GLN A 115 1.87 10.28 -7.11
CA GLN A 115 2.69 11.23 -7.84
C GLN A 115 3.09 10.74 -9.24
N ALA A 116 3.44 9.46 -9.38
CA ALA A 116 3.78 8.85 -10.67
C ALA A 116 2.56 8.83 -11.62
N GLN A 117 1.38 8.50 -11.09
CA GLN A 117 0.11 8.53 -11.83
C GLN A 117 -0.19 9.95 -12.33
N ALA A 118 -0.07 10.96 -11.47
CA ALA A 118 -0.30 12.36 -11.86
C ALA A 118 0.65 12.79 -12.99
N LYS A 119 1.93 12.39 -12.92
CA LYS A 119 2.91 12.66 -13.98
C LYS A 119 2.57 11.93 -15.28
N LEU A 120 2.09 10.70 -15.23
CA LEU A 120 1.64 9.96 -16.41
C LEU A 120 0.44 10.67 -17.05
N ASN A 121 -0.61 10.94 -16.26
CA ASN A 121 -1.82 11.63 -16.73
C ASN A 121 -1.48 12.96 -17.44
N LYS A 122 -0.57 13.75 -16.87
CA LYS A 122 -0.14 15.02 -17.48
C LYS A 122 0.46 14.83 -18.87
N VAL A 123 1.34 13.84 -19.05
CA VAL A 123 2.00 13.64 -20.35
C VAL A 123 1.10 12.93 -21.34
N THR A 124 0.23 12.04 -20.90
CA THR A 124 -0.81 11.45 -21.74
C THR A 124 -1.74 12.54 -22.29
N GLU A 125 -2.16 13.49 -21.46
CA GLU A 125 -3.01 14.60 -21.92
C GLU A 125 -2.27 15.53 -22.90
N LEU A 126 -1.00 15.85 -22.63
CA LEU A 126 -0.19 16.61 -23.59
C LEU A 126 -0.04 15.90 -24.94
N ASN A 127 0.18 14.58 -24.93
CA ASN A 127 0.25 13.80 -26.16
C ASN A 127 -1.06 13.83 -26.94
N ARG A 128 -2.20 13.68 -26.23
CA ARG A 128 -3.55 13.75 -26.82
C ARG A 128 -3.82 15.11 -27.48
N LEU A 129 -3.44 16.21 -26.82
CA LEU A 129 -3.60 17.56 -27.38
C LEU A 129 -2.76 17.75 -28.65
N MET A 130 -1.49 17.31 -28.63
CA MET A 130 -0.60 17.39 -29.78
C MET A 130 -1.08 16.54 -30.97
N GLU A 131 -1.60 15.33 -30.71
CA GLU A 131 -2.18 14.48 -31.74
C GLU A 131 -3.42 15.13 -32.37
N ASN A 132 -4.25 15.79 -31.55
CA ASN A 132 -5.40 16.52 -32.04
C ASN A 132 -5.00 17.73 -32.89
N GLU A 133 -3.98 18.50 -32.48
CA GLU A 133 -3.44 19.61 -33.27
C GLU A 133 -2.92 19.14 -34.63
N ARG A 134 -2.14 18.04 -34.67
CA ARG A 134 -1.67 17.45 -35.93
C ARG A 134 -2.82 17.04 -36.84
N ARG A 135 -3.86 16.43 -36.28
CA ARG A 135 -5.04 16.03 -37.05
C ARG A 135 -5.76 17.25 -37.63
N LEU A 136 -5.92 18.32 -36.85
CA LEU A 136 -6.53 19.56 -37.33
C LEU A 136 -5.69 20.22 -38.43
N GLU A 137 -4.37 20.21 -38.30
CA GLU A 137 -3.46 20.75 -39.32
C GLU A 137 -3.52 19.93 -40.62
N MET A 138 -3.52 18.60 -40.53
CA MET A 138 -3.71 17.72 -41.69
C MET A 138 -5.05 17.93 -42.38
N ASN A 139 -6.14 18.08 -41.62
CA ASN A 139 -7.46 18.37 -42.18
C ASN A 139 -7.47 19.72 -42.91
N ARG A 140 -6.86 20.77 -42.33
CA ARG A 140 -6.76 22.09 -42.98
C ARG A 140 -5.96 22.05 -44.27
N LEU A 141 -4.88 21.28 -44.31
CA LEU A 141 -4.10 21.09 -45.54
C LEU A 141 -4.91 20.35 -46.59
N GLN A 142 -5.66 19.30 -46.21
CA GLN A 142 -6.55 18.58 -47.13
C GLN A 142 -7.69 19.46 -47.66
N ASP A 143 -8.30 20.28 -46.81
CA ASP A 143 -9.35 21.21 -47.22
C ASP A 143 -8.80 22.24 -48.22
N ALA A 144 -7.61 22.81 -47.96
CA ALA A 144 -6.94 23.73 -48.88
C ALA A 144 -6.57 23.07 -50.22
N GLU A 145 -6.06 21.83 -50.20
CA GLU A 145 -5.78 21.05 -51.42
C GLU A 145 -7.06 20.77 -52.23
N GLN A 146 -8.19 20.51 -51.57
CA GLN A 146 -9.49 20.32 -52.23
C GLN A 146 -10.00 21.63 -52.84
N ASP A 147 -9.89 22.75 -52.13
CA ASP A 147 -10.28 24.06 -52.63
C ASP A 147 -9.44 24.44 -53.87
N GLU A 148 -8.11 24.30 -53.82
CA GLU A 148 -7.22 24.53 -54.96
C GLU A 148 -7.56 23.63 -56.16
N PHE A 149 -7.87 22.35 -55.89
CA PHE A 149 -8.33 21.44 -56.92
C PHE A 149 -9.65 21.92 -57.53
N MET A 150 -10.66 22.28 -56.73
CA MET A 150 -11.96 22.76 -57.23
C MET A 150 -11.86 24.07 -58.02
N ASP A 151 -10.98 24.98 -57.62
CA ASP A 151 -10.70 26.23 -58.34
C ASP A 151 -10.08 25.94 -59.72
N SER A 152 -9.27 24.89 -59.85
CA SER A 152 -8.68 24.48 -61.14
C SER A 152 -9.68 23.90 -62.15
N PHE A 153 -10.85 23.45 -61.69
CA PHE A 153 -11.97 22.98 -62.54
C PHE A 153 -13.07 24.03 -62.74
N SER A 154 -13.00 25.16 -62.04
CA SER A 154 -13.92 26.26 -62.23
C SER A 154 -13.56 26.99 -63.52
N PRO A 155 -14.39 26.92 -64.59
CA PRO A 155 -14.10 27.66 -65.80
C PRO A 155 -14.11 29.13 -65.43
N SER A 156 -13.04 29.85 -65.76
CA SER A 156 -13.02 31.31 -65.66
C SER A 156 -14.15 31.85 -66.52
N SER A 157 -15.30 32.09 -65.91
CA SER A 157 -16.44 32.75 -66.55
C SER A 157 -16.15 34.25 -66.63
N ASN A 158 -15.11 34.59 -67.40
CA ASN A 158 -14.78 35.97 -67.74
C ASN A 158 -14.74 36.12 -69.26
N GLY A 159 -15.82 36.72 -69.77
CA GLY A 159 -15.73 37.67 -70.89
C GLY A 159 -16.13 37.17 -72.27
N PHE A 160 -17.43 36.93 -72.50
CA PHE A 160 -18.03 37.24 -73.79
C PHE A 160 -18.95 38.45 -73.62
N PHE A 161 -18.43 39.63 -73.97
CA PHE A 161 -19.20 40.75 -74.51
C PHE A 161 -18.92 40.81 -76.01
#